data_AF-A0A699Z3R8-F1
#
_entry.id   AF-A0A699Z3R8-F1
#
_cell.length_a   1.000
_cell.length_b   1.000
_cell.length_c   1.000
_cell.angle_alpha   90.00
_cell.angle_beta   90.00
_cell.angle_gamma   90.00
#
_symmetry.space_group_name_H-M   'P 1'
#
loop_
_entity.id
_entity.type
_entity.pdbx_description
1 polymer ?
#
loop_
_entity_poly.entity_id
_entity_poly.type
_entity_poly.pdbx_seq_one_letter_code
_entity_poly.pdbx_strand_id
1 'polypeptide(L)'
;MSEALSDVTEQELQGLYTWVDEIPLSRPKRNIARDFSDGVLTAEVVHHYFPKLVELHNYSLIPRQSFGYNAQPHHHGRDGP
;
A
#
# COMPACT_ATOMS: atom_id res chain seq x y z
N MET A 1 30.92 6.31 -0.67
CA MET A 1 29.62 6.91 -0.27
C MET A 1 28.63 5.77 0.01
N SER A 2 28.91 4.98 1.04
CA SER A 2 28.15 3.74 1.35
C SER A 2 27.99 3.51 2.87
N GLU A 3 28.34 4.50 3.71
CA GLU A 3 28.35 4.38 5.18
C GLU A 3 27.32 5.28 5.88
N ALA A 4 26.22 5.64 5.22
CA ALA A 4 25.21 6.52 5.84
C ALA A 4 23.94 5.80 6.31
N LEU A 5 23.79 4.50 6.05
CA LEU A 5 22.59 3.74 6.44
C LEU A 5 22.83 2.73 7.57
N SER A 6 24.06 2.62 8.09
CA SER A 6 24.48 1.47 8.90
C SER A 6 24.31 1.63 10.41
N ASP A 7 23.71 2.69 10.94
CA ASP A 7 23.45 2.77 12.39
C ASP A 7 22.19 3.59 12.70
N VAL A 8 21.02 3.07 12.30
CA VAL A 8 19.78 3.51 12.94
C VAL A 8 19.70 2.77 14.27
N THR A 9 19.79 3.51 15.37
CA THR A 9 19.69 2.94 16.71
C THR A 9 18.28 2.37 16.95
N GLU A 10 18.16 1.42 17.87
CA GLU A 10 16.84 0.87 18.26
C GLU A 10 15.90 1.98 18.77
N GLN A 11 16.44 3.00 19.44
CA GLN A 11 15.70 4.15 19.94
C GLN A 11 15.15 5.02 18.81
N GLU A 12 15.96 5.29 17.78
CA GLU A 12 15.50 6.04 16.61
C GLU A 12 14.44 5.26 15.83
N LEU A 13 14.62 3.94 15.71
CA LEU A 13 13.64 3.06 15.08
C LEU A 13 12.31 3.05 15.85
N GLN A 14 12.37 3.00 17.18
CA GLN A 14 11.19 3.09 18.03
C GLN A 14 10.51 4.46 17.88
N GLY A 15 11.27 5.54 17.87
CA GLY A 15 10.76 6.89 17.63
C GLY A 15 10.05 7.01 16.28
N LEU A 16 10.63 6.43 15.23
CA LEU A 16 10.00 6.36 13.91
C LEU A 16 8.65 5.63 13.98
N TYR A 17 8.58 4.46 14.62
CA TYR A 17 7.34 3.70 14.74
C TYR A 17 6.27 4.46 15.53
N THR A 18 6.65 5.11 16.63
CA THR A 18 5.72 5.94 17.42
C THR A 18 5.18 7.10 16.60
N TRP A 19 6.02 7.82 15.85
CA TRP A 19 5.56 8.90 14.98
C TRP A 19 4.60 8.42 13.89
N VAL A 20 4.87 7.27 13.26
CA VAL A 20 3.97 6.68 12.26
C VAL A 20 2.61 6.28 12.86
N ASP A 21 2.55 5.99 14.16
CA ASP A 21 1.29 5.69 14.87
C ASP A 21 0.46 6.93 15.22
N GLU A 22 1.05 8.12 15.24
CA GLU A 22 0.32 9.38 15.46
C GLU A 22 -0.50 9.81 14.23
N ILE A 23 -0.16 9.28 13.06
CA ILE A 23 -0.83 9.60 11.79
C ILE A 23 -2.08 8.72 11.63
N PRO A 24 -3.27 9.29 11.35
CA PRO A 24 -4.49 8.53 11.15
C PRO A 24 -4.50 7.83 9.78
N LEU A 25 -3.88 6.65 9.72
CA LEU A 25 -3.83 5.80 8.53
C LEU A 25 -5.11 4.98 8.36
N SER A 26 -5.45 4.64 7.11
CA SER A 26 -6.71 3.94 6.78
C SER A 26 -6.79 2.49 7.26
N ARG A 27 -5.64 1.86 7.53
CA ARG A 27 -5.56 0.46 7.97
C ARG A 27 -4.52 0.26 9.07
N PRO A 28 -4.76 -0.67 10.01
CA PRO A 28 -3.79 -1.00 11.05
C PRO A 28 -2.53 -1.64 10.46
N LYS A 29 -1.38 -1.24 11.00
CA LYS A 29 -0.07 -1.75 10.60
C LYS A 29 0.18 -3.10 11.30
N ARG A 30 0.65 -4.10 10.55
CA ARG A 30 1.03 -5.44 11.06
C ARG A 30 2.48 -5.78 10.72
N ASN A 31 2.93 -5.41 9.52
CA ASN A 31 4.31 -5.54 9.09
C ASN A 31 4.62 -4.32 8.23
N ILE A 32 5.32 -3.34 8.81
CA ILE A 32 5.55 -2.03 8.19
C ILE A 32 6.20 -2.17 6.81
N ALA A 33 7.18 -3.05 6.64
CA ALA A 33 7.82 -3.28 5.34
C ALA A 33 6.81 -3.71 4.27
N ARG A 34 5.85 -4.60 4.61
CA ARG A 34 4.80 -5.05 3.69
C ARG A 34 3.67 -4.03 3.54
N ASP A 35 3.32 -3.33 4.60
CA ASP A 35 2.18 -2.42 4.61
C ASP A 35 2.51 -1.09 3.91
N PHE A 36 3.79 -0.74 3.78
CA PHE A 36 4.25 0.42 3.02
C PHE A 36 4.71 0.06 1.59
N SER A 37 4.81 -1.24 1.25
CA SER A 37 5.33 -1.65 -0.08
C SER A 37 4.39 -1.36 -1.24
N ASP A 38 3.07 -1.28 -1.00
CA ASP A 38 2.09 -0.92 -2.02
C ASP A 38 1.95 0.60 -2.22
N GLY A 39 2.69 1.40 -1.44
CA GLY A 39 2.72 2.87 -1.55
C GLY A 39 1.49 3.59 -1.01
N VAL A 40 0.42 2.90 -0.64
CA VAL A 40 -0.83 3.53 -0.17
C VAL A 40 -0.63 4.21 1.18
N LEU A 41 -0.04 3.52 2.16
CA LEU A 41 0.25 4.14 3.46
C LEU A 41 1.27 5.27 3.36
N THR A 42 2.24 5.16 2.44
CA THR A 42 3.18 6.25 2.15
C THR A 42 2.45 7.50 1.64
N ALA A 43 1.51 7.33 0.72
CA ALA A 43 0.69 8.42 0.19
C ALA A 43 -0.15 9.08 1.29
N GLU A 44 -0.72 8.30 2.21
CA GLU A 44 -1.47 8.82 3.36
C GLU A 44 -0.61 9.67 4.29
N VAL A 45 0.62 9.24 4.59
CA VAL A 45 1.59 10.04 5.38
C VAL A 45 1.88 11.38 4.70
N VAL A 46 2.14 11.37 3.38
CA VAL A 46 2.38 12.62 2.63
C VAL A 46 1.14 13.49 2.61
N HIS A 47 -0.05 12.91 2.40
CA HIS A 47 -1.31 13.64 2.34
C HIS A 47 -1.66 14.30 3.68
N HIS A 48 -1.32 13.66 4.80
CA HIS A 48 -1.57 14.21 6.15
C HIS A 48 -0.88 15.57 6.35
N TYR A 49 0.38 15.70 5.93
CA TYR A 49 1.14 16.95 6.09
C TYR A 49 1.06 17.88 4.86
N PHE A 50 0.96 17.30 3.67
CA PHE A 50 1.02 18.02 2.39
C PHE A 50 -0.07 17.54 1.42
N PRO A 51 -1.36 17.80 1.70
CA PRO A 51 -2.47 17.24 0.93
C PRO A 51 -2.50 17.67 -0.55
N LYS A 52 -1.77 18.73 -0.92
CA LYS A 52 -1.65 19.22 -2.30
C LYS A 52 -0.57 18.52 -3.14
N LEU A 53 0.33 17.77 -2.51
CA LEU A 53 1.42 17.06 -3.21
C LEU A 53 1.01 15.67 -3.68
N VAL A 54 -0.10 15.14 -3.16
CA VAL A 54 -0.56 13.80 -3.48
C VAL A 54 -2.08 13.76 -3.53
N GLU A 55 -2.60 13.10 -4.56
CA GLU A 55 -4.02 12.81 -4.70
C GLU A 55 -4.26 11.34 -4.37
N LEU A 56 -4.91 11.06 -3.24
CA LEU A 56 -5.06 9.68 -2.72
C LEU A 56 -5.81 8.74 -3.66
N HIS A 57 -6.65 9.26 -4.56
CA HIS A 57 -7.37 8.43 -5.54
C HIS A 57 -6.44 7.74 -6.54
N ASN A 58 -5.23 8.26 -6.76
CA ASN A 58 -4.20 7.65 -7.60
C ASN A 58 -3.48 6.48 -6.89
N TYR A 59 -3.68 6.33 -5.58
CA TYR A 59 -3.05 5.32 -4.73
C TYR A 59 -4.13 4.40 -4.15
N SER A 60 -4.96 3.82 -5.03
CA SER A 60 -6.01 2.90 -4.62
C SER A 60 -5.43 1.53 -4.27
N LEU A 61 -6.03 0.90 -3.25
CA LEU A 61 -5.70 -0.48 -2.88
C LEU A 61 -6.00 -1.40 -4.06
N ILE A 62 -4.98 -1.97 -4.68
CA ILE A 62 -5.19 -3.14 -5.53
C ILE A 62 -5.62 -4.28 -4.60
N PRO A 63 -6.83 -4.83 -4.75
CA PRO A 63 -7.26 -5.93 -3.90
C PRO A 63 -6.27 -7.08 -4.06
N ARG A 64 -5.75 -7.61 -2.94
CA ARG A 64 -4.82 -8.75 -2.90
C ARG A 64 -5.37 -10.04 -3.56
N GLN A 65 -6.62 -10.03 -4.02
CA GLN A 65 -7.29 -11.12 -4.73
C GLN A 65 -7.92 -10.63 -6.04
N SER A 66 -7.10 -10.16 -6.98
CA SER A 66 -7.55 -9.82 -8.34
C SER A 66 -6.98 -10.78 -9.37
N PHE A 67 -6.92 -12.08 -9.05
CA PHE A 67 -6.66 -13.15 -10.00
C PHE A 67 -7.71 -14.24 -9.83
N GLY A 68 -8.96 -13.85 -10.02
CA GLY A 68 -10.06 -14.76 -10.33
C GLY A 68 -10.72 -14.23 -11.59
N TYR A 69 -10.05 -14.35 -12.74
CA TYR A 69 -10.72 -14.12 -14.02
C TYR A 69 -11.93 -15.04 -14.06
N ASN A 70 -13.11 -14.44 -14.19
CA ASN A 70 -14.34 -15.13 -14.57
C ASN A 70 -14.04 -15.99 -15.80
N ALA A 71 -13.88 -17.30 -15.61
CA ALA A 71 -14.06 -18.26 -16.68
C ALA A 71 -15.56 -18.34 -16.97
N GLN A 72 -16.09 -17.32 -17.66
CA GLN A 72 -17.34 -17.42 -18.37
C GLN A 72 -17.05 -18.12 -19.71
N PRO A 73 -17.49 -19.37 -19.92
CA PRO A 73 -17.42 -19.98 -21.24
C PRO A 73 -18.45 -19.27 -22.13
N HIS A 74 -17.99 -18.28 -22.89
CA HIS A 74 -18.74 -17.77 -24.04
C HIS A 74 -18.64 -18.80 -25.18
N HIS A 75 -19.64 -19.69 -25.28
CA HIS A 75 -19.96 -20.34 -26.56
C HIS A 75 -21.42 -20.07 -26.90
N HIS A 76 -21.61 -19.03 -27.70
CA HIS A 76 -22.79 -18.81 -28.52
C HIS A 76 -22.67 -19.67 -29.80
N GLY A 77 -23.76 -20.33 -30.18
CA GLY A 77 -24.04 -20.64 -31.59
C GLY A 77 -24.33 -22.10 -31.93
N ARG A 78 -25.62 -22.39 -32.09
CA ARG A 78 -26.29 -23.23 -33.12
C ARG A 78 -25.45 -24.26 -33.88
N ASP A 79 -25.93 -25.51 -33.93
CA ASP A 79 -26.73 -26.05 -35.06
C ASP A 79 -27.19 -27.49 -34.73
N GLY A 80 -28.28 -27.94 -35.37
CA GLY A 80 -28.98 -29.23 -35.16
C GLY A 80 -28.18 -30.48 -35.55
N PRO A 81 -28.79 -31.67 -35.75
CA PRO A 81 -30.10 -31.90 -36.39
C PRO A 81 -31.31 -32.13 -35.46
#